data_AF-A0AAD4MVH5-F1
#
_entry.id   AF-A0AAD4MVH5-F1
#
_cell.length_a   1.000
_cell.length_b   1.000
_cell.length_c   1.000
_cell.angle_alpha   90.00
_cell.angle_beta   90.00
_cell.angle_gamma   90.00
#
_symmetry.space_group_name_H-M   'P 1'
#
loop_
_entity.id
_entity.type
_entity.pdbx_description
1 polymer ?
#
loop_
_entity_poly.entity_id
_entity_poly.type
_entity_poly.pdbx_seq_one_letter_code
_entity_poly.pdbx_strand_id
1 'polypeptide(L)'
;MEMYFFKPQEWDRLYVNGCRHYDIDLHPLEERKHVFIGWSFIFQFVFYYILYIPCIFAIWKHMKQSCYKFMFVIGITDCLCLIGNAFFTGYFSITGQVFCSNPHLHYWVGLLSLGLWIVETCTDILLALNRCVEATSPRLADILFKGKRTWLWFMLTISFVFVKQFYFVKHF
;
A
#
# COMPACT_ATOMS: atom_id res chain seq x y z
N MET A 1 1.59 14.09 -1.69
CA MET A 1 1.16 14.80 -0.47
C MET A 1 1.40 16.31 -0.51
N GLU A 2 2.42 16.81 -1.22
CA GLU A 2 2.73 18.25 -1.26
C GLU A 2 1.54 19.12 -1.70
N MET A 3 0.87 18.76 -2.80
CA MET A 3 -0.30 19.52 -3.29
C MET A 3 -1.40 19.65 -2.24
N TYR A 4 -1.72 18.57 -1.52
CA TYR A 4 -2.82 18.55 -0.56
C TYR A 4 -2.55 19.47 0.65
N PHE A 5 -1.32 19.46 1.18
CA PHE A 5 -0.98 20.21 2.39
C PHE A 5 -0.43 21.61 2.13
N PHE A 6 0.45 21.77 1.14
CA PHE A 6 1.17 23.03 0.91
C PHE A 6 0.56 23.89 -0.18
N LYS A 7 -0.30 23.32 -1.03
CA LYS A 7 -0.97 24.05 -2.12
C LYS A 7 -2.47 23.78 -2.19
N PRO A 8 -3.22 24.06 -1.11
CA PRO A 8 -4.66 23.77 -1.05
C PRO A 8 -5.45 24.46 -2.18
N GLN A 9 -5.04 25.67 -2.60
CA GLN A 9 -5.68 26.39 -3.70
C GLN A 9 -5.50 25.68 -5.06
N GLU A 10 -4.34 25.07 -5.29
CA GLU A 10 -4.05 24.31 -6.52
C GLU A 10 -4.79 22.96 -6.48
N TRP A 11 -4.84 22.31 -5.32
CA TRP A 11 -5.65 21.12 -5.07
C TRP A 11 -7.14 21.36 -5.37
N ASP A 12 -7.71 22.42 -4.80
CA ASP A 12 -9.12 22.77 -5.00
C ASP A 12 -9.41 23.11 -6.45
N ARG A 13 -8.47 23.77 -7.15
CA ARG A 13 -8.62 24.05 -8.59
C ARG A 13 -8.66 22.77 -9.42
N LEU A 14 -7.74 21.82 -9.18
CA LEU A 14 -7.58 20.62 -9.99
C LEU A 14 -8.61 19.54 -9.68
N TYR A 15 -8.83 19.24 -8.40
CA TYR A 15 -9.59 18.05 -7.98
C TYR A 15 -11.02 18.36 -7.49
N VAL A 16 -11.29 19.57 -6.99
CA VAL A 16 -12.64 19.95 -6.53
C VAL A 16 -13.38 20.72 -7.62
N ASN A 17 -12.80 21.82 -8.09
CA ASN A 17 -13.38 22.65 -9.16
C ASN A 17 -13.27 21.98 -10.53
N GLY A 18 -12.21 21.22 -10.80
CA GLY A 18 -12.09 20.41 -12.03
C GLY A 18 -13.23 19.38 -12.16
N CYS A 19 -13.59 18.72 -11.05
CA CYS A 19 -14.73 17.80 -11.01
C CYS A 19 -16.09 18.50 -11.13
N ARG A 20 -16.18 19.82 -10.93
CA ARG A 20 -17.42 20.59 -11.12
C ARG A 20 -17.83 20.71 -12.58
N HIS A 21 -16.87 20.58 -13.50
CA HIS A 21 -17.13 20.53 -14.93
C HIS A 21 -17.47 19.13 -15.45
N TYR A 22 -17.31 18.10 -14.61
CA TYR A 22 -17.61 16.72 -14.96
C TYR A 22 -18.97 16.33 -14.38
N ASP A 23 -19.96 16.15 -15.26
CA ASP A 23 -21.26 15.65 -14.83
C ASP A 23 -21.18 14.14 -14.60
N ILE A 24 -21.20 13.77 -13.32
CA ILE A 24 -21.15 12.39 -12.86
C ILE A 24 -22.41 11.64 -13.32
N ASP A 25 -23.54 12.31 -13.55
CA ASP A 25 -24.81 11.68 -13.88
C ASP A 25 -25.02 11.49 -15.39
N LEU A 26 -24.07 11.94 -16.23
CA LEU A 26 -24.07 11.69 -17.67
C LEU A 26 -24.13 10.18 -17.99
N HIS A 27 -23.47 9.37 -17.17
CA HIS A 27 -23.56 7.91 -17.24
C HIS A 27 -24.44 7.39 -16.10
N PRO A 28 -25.51 6.64 -16.40
CA PRO A 28 -26.38 6.09 -15.37
C PRO A 28 -25.57 5.19 -14.41
N LEU A 29 -25.95 5.21 -13.13
CA LEU A 29 -25.27 4.42 -12.09
C LEU A 29 -25.21 2.93 -12.44
N GLU A 30 -26.22 2.41 -13.14
CA GLU A 30 -26.30 1.00 -13.52
C GLU A 30 -25.18 0.58 -14.49
N GLU A 31 -24.73 1.48 -15.36
CA GLU A 31 -23.62 1.22 -16.29
C GLU A 31 -22.24 1.29 -15.61
N ARG A 32 -22.13 2.04 -14.51
CA ARG A 32 -20.88 2.22 -13.76
C ARG A 32 -20.65 1.18 -12.70
N LYS A 33 -21.70 0.48 -12.28
CA LYS A 33 -21.62 -0.56 -11.26
C LYS A 33 -21.12 -1.86 -11.87
N HIS A 34 -19.96 -2.29 -11.41
CA HIS A 34 -19.43 -3.60 -11.75
C HIS A 34 -19.58 -4.53 -10.54
N VAL A 35 -20.83 -4.88 -10.24
CA VAL A 35 -21.20 -5.64 -9.02
C VAL A 35 -20.47 -6.98 -8.94
N PHE A 36 -20.36 -7.70 -10.05
CA PHE A 36 -19.64 -8.99 -10.10
C PHE A 36 -18.15 -8.83 -9.76
N ILE A 37 -17.48 -7.84 -10.37
CA ILE A 37 -16.07 -7.54 -10.11
C ILE A 37 -15.90 -7.11 -8.65
N GLY A 38 -16.79 -6.24 -8.16
CA GLY A 38 -16.76 -5.76 -6.78
C GLY A 38 -16.86 -6.88 -5.75
N TRP A 39 -17.80 -7.81 -5.91
CA TRP A 39 -17.90 -8.98 -5.05
C TRP A 39 -16.69 -9.91 -5.13
N SER A 40 -16.09 -10.06 -6.33
CA SER A 40 -14.87 -10.86 -6.49
C SER A 40 -13.71 -10.30 -5.67
N PHE A 41 -13.54 -8.97 -5.63
CA PHE A 41 -12.53 -8.31 -4.81
C PHE A 41 -12.80 -8.42 -3.31
N ILE A 42 -14.07 -8.28 -2.88
CA ILE A 42 -14.44 -8.43 -1.47
C ILE A 42 -14.22 -9.87 -1.00
N PHE A 43 -14.54 -10.86 -1.82
CA PHE A 43 -14.24 -12.25 -1.52
C PHE A 43 -12.74 -12.48 -1.39
N GLN A 44 -11.94 -11.96 -2.33
CA GLN A 44 -10.49 -12.07 -2.31
C GLN A 44 -9.89 -11.44 -1.05
N PHE A 45 -10.40 -10.26 -0.66
CA PHE A 45 -10.03 -9.58 0.57
C PHE A 45 -10.26 -10.50 1.78
N VAL A 46 -11.50 -10.98 1.97
CA VAL A 46 -11.84 -11.82 3.13
C VAL A 46 -11.00 -13.10 3.16
N PHE A 47 -10.87 -13.77 2.01
CA PHE A 47 -10.12 -15.02 1.89
C PHE A 47 -8.65 -14.84 2.28
N TYR A 48 -7.94 -13.86 1.68
CA TYR A 48 -6.54 -13.64 2.02
C TYR A 48 -6.36 -13.09 3.43
N TYR A 49 -7.21 -12.18 3.88
CA TYR A 49 -7.08 -11.61 5.23
C TYR A 49 -7.18 -12.70 6.31
N ILE A 50 -8.09 -13.66 6.16
CA ILE A 50 -8.20 -14.83 7.04
C ILE A 50 -6.94 -15.69 7.00
N LEU A 51 -6.32 -15.87 5.84
CA LEU A 51 -5.08 -16.65 5.70
C LEU A 51 -3.85 -15.93 6.28
N TYR A 52 -3.79 -14.61 6.20
CA TYR A 52 -2.64 -13.84 6.71
C TYR A 52 -2.58 -13.84 8.25
N ILE A 53 -3.72 -13.80 8.94
CA ILE A 53 -3.77 -13.78 10.41
C ILE A 53 -2.96 -14.93 11.06
N PRO A 54 -3.21 -16.23 10.76
CA PRO A 54 -2.43 -17.32 11.34
C PRO A 54 -0.97 -17.31 10.89
N CYS A 55 -0.67 -16.90 9.65
CA CYS A 55 0.69 -16.80 9.14
C CYS A 55 1.51 -15.78 9.94
N ILE A 56 0.98 -14.58 10.15
CA ILE A 56 1.63 -13.52 10.93
C ILE A 56 1.82 -13.97 12.38
N PHE A 57 0.83 -14.63 12.97
CA PHE A 57 0.93 -15.15 14.34
C PHE A 57 2.04 -16.20 14.47
N ALA A 58 2.15 -17.12 13.50
CA ALA A 58 3.23 -18.11 13.48
C ALA A 58 4.61 -17.45 13.35
N ILE A 59 4.74 -16.46 12.46
CA ILE A 59 5.99 -15.70 12.25
C ILE A 59 6.42 -14.93 13.50
N TRP A 60 5.47 -14.34 14.22
CA TRP A 60 5.74 -13.53 15.42
C TRP A 60 6.53 -14.32 16.49
N LYS A 61 6.27 -15.62 16.61
CA LYS A 61 6.98 -16.50 17.55
C LYS A 61 8.47 -16.68 17.23
N HIS A 62 8.88 -16.44 15.98
CA HIS A 62 10.24 -16.69 15.49
C HIS A 62 11.04 -15.42 15.18
N MET A 63 10.60 -14.25 15.68
CA MET A 63 11.22 -12.92 15.46
C MET A 63 12.65 -12.74 15.97
N LYS A 64 13.25 -13.78 16.57
CA LYS A 64 14.68 -13.79 16.94
C LYS A 64 15.58 -13.75 15.71
N GLN A 65 15.14 -14.38 14.61
CA GLN A 65 15.89 -14.40 13.34
C GLN A 65 15.55 -13.17 12.49
N SER A 66 16.55 -12.60 11.83
CA SER A 66 16.41 -11.38 11.02
C SER A 66 15.45 -11.56 9.83
N CYS A 67 15.45 -12.75 9.21
CA CYS A 67 14.51 -13.07 8.14
C CYS A 67 13.04 -13.01 8.59
N TYR A 68 12.71 -13.56 9.76
CA TYR A 68 11.33 -13.56 10.25
C TYR A 68 10.84 -12.14 10.56
N LYS A 69 11.74 -11.21 10.90
CA LYS A 69 11.39 -9.79 11.04
C LYS A 69 10.98 -9.15 9.71
N PHE A 70 11.70 -9.46 8.63
CA PHE A 70 11.31 -9.05 7.27
C PHE A 70 9.95 -9.62 6.89
N MET A 71 9.77 -10.93 7.03
CA MET A 71 8.49 -11.58 6.71
C MET A 71 7.32 -11.06 7.55
N PHE A 72 7.56 -10.67 8.81
CA PHE A 72 6.54 -10.08 9.66
C PHE A 72 6.08 -8.70 9.16
N VAL A 73 7.03 -7.84 8.77
CA VAL A 73 6.69 -6.51 8.24
C VAL A 73 6.03 -6.61 6.87
N ILE A 74 6.49 -7.53 6.01
CA ILE A 74 5.82 -7.83 4.74
C ILE A 74 4.37 -8.24 5.02
N GLY A 75 4.15 -9.23 5.88
CA GLY A 75 2.78 -9.68 6.20
C GLY A 75 1.86 -8.59 6.74
N ILE A 76 2.36 -7.67 7.58
CA ILE A 76 1.59 -6.50 8.02
C ILE A 76 1.29 -5.55 6.84
N THR A 77 2.29 -5.29 6.00
CA THR A 77 2.15 -4.41 4.83
C THR A 77 1.14 -4.99 3.85
N ASP A 78 1.16 -6.30 3.60
CA ASP A 78 0.20 -7.00 2.74
C ASP A 78 -1.23 -6.88 3.28
N CYS A 79 -1.41 -7.03 4.60
CA CYS A 79 -2.72 -6.83 5.22
C CYS A 79 -3.25 -5.40 5.01
N LEU A 80 -2.37 -4.40 5.09
CA LEU A 80 -2.73 -3.00 4.82
C LEU A 80 -3.01 -2.76 3.32
N CYS A 81 -2.20 -3.36 2.44
CA CYS A 81 -2.40 -3.36 0.99
C CYS A 81 -3.75 -3.97 0.61
N LEU A 82 -4.18 -5.06 1.25
CA LEU A 82 -5.46 -5.70 1.00
C LEU A 82 -6.65 -4.78 1.33
N ILE A 83 -6.55 -3.96 2.39
CA ILE A 83 -7.58 -2.97 2.72
C ILE A 83 -7.69 -1.93 1.60
N GLY A 84 -6.55 -1.38 1.15
CA GLY A 84 -6.49 -0.40 0.07
C GLY A 84 -6.95 -0.95 -1.29
N ASN A 85 -6.34 -2.04 -1.73
CA ASN A 85 -6.44 -2.53 -3.10
C ASN A 85 -7.63 -3.47 -3.34
N ALA A 86 -8.08 -4.22 -2.34
CA ALA A 86 -9.17 -5.18 -2.51
C ALA A 86 -10.46 -4.65 -1.87
N PHE A 87 -10.44 -4.22 -0.60
CA PHE A 87 -11.64 -3.74 0.06
C PHE A 87 -12.18 -2.44 -0.56
N PHE A 88 -11.37 -1.38 -0.65
CA PHE A 88 -11.84 -0.12 -1.24
C PHE A 88 -12.14 -0.25 -2.74
N THR A 89 -11.32 -0.96 -3.52
CA THR A 89 -11.61 -1.21 -4.95
C THR A 89 -12.92 -1.99 -5.14
N GLY A 90 -13.17 -3.01 -4.31
CA GLY A 90 -14.44 -3.74 -4.31
C GLY A 90 -15.61 -2.84 -3.96
N TYR A 91 -15.48 -2.03 -2.91
CA TYR A 91 -16.48 -1.05 -2.48
C TYR A 91 -16.80 -0.03 -3.58
N PHE A 92 -15.78 0.56 -4.23
CA PHE A 92 -15.97 1.51 -5.33
C PHE A 92 -16.63 0.85 -6.54
N SER A 93 -16.29 -0.41 -6.84
CA SER A 93 -16.89 -1.16 -7.96
C SER A 93 -18.37 -1.48 -7.75
N ILE A 94 -18.79 -1.79 -6.51
CA ILE A 94 -20.19 -2.06 -6.17
C ILE A 94 -21.02 -0.77 -6.15
N THR A 95 -20.42 0.32 -5.67
CA THR A 95 -21.10 1.62 -5.58
C THR A 95 -21.05 2.42 -6.89
N GLY A 96 -20.22 2.01 -7.85
CA GLY A 96 -20.00 2.72 -9.11
C GLY A 96 -19.32 4.08 -8.91
N GLN A 97 -18.53 4.22 -7.84
CA GLN A 97 -17.87 5.48 -7.53
C GLN A 97 -16.74 5.78 -8.51
N VAL A 98 -16.71 7.03 -8.96
CA VAL A 98 -15.61 7.59 -9.74
C VAL A 98 -14.84 8.57 -8.87
N PHE A 99 -13.64 8.97 -9.31
CA PHE A 99 -12.79 9.90 -8.57
C PHE A 99 -13.56 11.16 -8.12
N CYS A 100 -14.36 11.75 -9.02
CA CYS A 100 -15.13 12.96 -8.73
C CYS A 100 -16.28 12.78 -7.73
N SER A 101 -16.72 11.54 -7.43
CA SER A 101 -17.74 11.30 -6.41
C SER A 101 -17.22 11.56 -5.00
N ASN A 102 -15.96 11.21 -4.74
CA ASN A 102 -15.28 11.51 -3.48
C ASN A 102 -13.76 11.61 -3.70
N PRO A 103 -13.26 12.78 -4.16
CA PRO A 103 -11.87 12.94 -4.58
C PRO A 103 -10.89 12.80 -3.42
N HIS A 104 -11.30 13.20 -2.20
CA HIS A 104 -10.46 13.06 -1.01
C HIS A 104 -10.23 11.58 -0.68
N LEU A 105 -11.30 10.78 -0.64
CA LEU A 105 -11.20 9.36 -0.32
C LEU A 105 -10.35 8.61 -1.35
N HIS A 106 -10.61 8.82 -2.65
CA HIS A 106 -9.86 8.17 -3.72
C HIS A 106 -8.38 8.54 -3.69
N TYR A 107 -8.06 9.82 -3.45
CA TYR A 107 -6.68 10.27 -3.36
C TYR A 107 -5.91 9.61 -2.21
N TRP A 108 -6.51 9.58 -1.01
CA TRP A 108 -5.85 8.99 0.16
C TRP A 108 -5.69 7.47 0.03
N VAL A 109 -6.72 6.78 -0.45
CA VAL A 109 -6.67 5.33 -0.68
C VAL A 109 -5.58 5.00 -1.72
N GLY A 110 -5.55 5.72 -2.85
CA GLY A 110 -4.54 5.50 -3.89
C GLY A 110 -3.12 5.80 -3.42
N LEU A 111 -2.93 6.91 -2.71
CA LEU A 111 -1.63 7.31 -2.16
C LEU A 111 -1.10 6.29 -1.15
N LEU A 112 -1.94 5.85 -0.21
CA LEU A 112 -1.56 4.87 0.80
C LEU A 112 -1.26 3.51 0.16
N SER A 113 -2.10 3.05 -0.76
CA SER A 113 -1.92 1.77 -1.44
C SER A 113 -0.61 1.73 -2.25
N LEU A 114 -0.32 2.79 -3.00
CA LEU A 114 0.95 2.91 -3.74
C LEU A 114 2.16 2.97 -2.79
N GLY A 115 2.04 3.70 -1.68
CA GLY A 115 3.09 3.77 -0.67
C GLY A 115 3.42 2.42 -0.07
N LEU A 116 2.40 1.70 0.37
CA LEU A 116 2.53 0.37 0.95
C LEU A 116 3.14 -0.62 -0.05
N TRP A 117 2.72 -0.57 -1.33
CA TRP A 117 3.28 -1.45 -2.36
C TRP A 117 4.79 -1.20 -2.60
N ILE A 118 5.24 0.06 -2.56
CA ILE A 118 6.67 0.37 -2.67
C ILE A 118 7.42 -0.13 -1.43
N VAL A 119 6.86 0.05 -0.21
CA VAL A 119 7.46 -0.45 1.03
C VAL A 119 7.61 -1.98 0.99
N GLU A 120 6.57 -2.69 0.56
CA GLU A 120 6.54 -4.15 0.40
C GLU A 120 7.66 -4.59 -0.55
N THR A 121 7.69 -4.03 -1.76
CA THR A 121 8.70 -4.37 -2.79
C THR A 121 10.13 -4.14 -2.30
N CYS A 122 10.41 -3.00 -1.66
CA CYS A 122 11.72 -2.73 -1.10
C CYS A 122 12.08 -3.71 0.03
N THR A 123 11.09 -4.12 0.82
CA THR A 123 11.29 -5.09 1.91
C THR A 123 11.55 -6.49 1.37
N ASP A 124 10.89 -6.91 0.30
CA ASP A 124 11.15 -8.19 -0.37
C ASP A 124 12.56 -8.26 -0.95
N ILE A 125 13.04 -7.16 -1.53
CA ILE A 125 14.43 -7.06 -2.00
C ILE A 125 15.39 -7.21 -0.82
N LEU A 126 15.14 -6.55 0.31
CA LEU A 126 15.96 -6.68 1.52
C LEU A 126 15.93 -8.10 2.09
N LEU A 127 14.78 -8.77 2.04
CA LEU A 127 14.62 -10.17 2.43
C LEU A 127 15.45 -11.10 1.53
N ALA A 128 15.37 -10.92 0.21
CA ALA A 128 16.14 -11.68 -0.76
C ALA A 128 17.65 -11.47 -0.54
N LEU A 129 18.08 -10.23 -0.32
CA LEU A 129 19.47 -9.91 0.02
C LEU A 129 19.89 -10.57 1.34
N ASN A 130 19.04 -10.53 2.38
CA ASN A 130 19.32 -11.22 3.64
C ASN A 130 19.57 -12.71 3.41
N ARG A 131 18.75 -13.38 2.59
CA ARG A 131 18.90 -14.81 2.27
C ARG A 131 20.16 -15.11 1.45
N CYS A 132 20.46 -14.30 0.45
CA CYS A 132 21.68 -14.45 -0.34
C CYS A 132 22.95 -14.25 0.50
N VAL A 133 22.98 -13.23 1.37
CA VAL A 133 24.14 -12.96 2.23
C VAL A 133 24.28 -14.03 3.31
N GLU A 134 23.18 -14.51 3.89
CA GLU A 134 23.19 -15.61 4.87
C GLU A 134 23.74 -16.90 4.25
N ALA A 135 23.43 -17.19 2.98
CA ALA A 135 23.96 -18.34 2.26
C ALA A 135 25.46 -18.22 1.92
N THR A 136 25.92 -17.04 1.51
CA THR A 136 27.32 -16.83 1.09
C THR A 136 28.27 -16.58 2.27
N SER A 137 27.85 -15.77 3.24
CA SER A 137 28.69 -15.40 4.39
C SER A 137 27.82 -15.09 5.63
N PRO A 138 27.64 -16.06 6.53
CA PRO A 138 26.87 -15.87 7.76
C PRO A 138 27.40 -14.73 8.64
N ARG A 139 28.72 -14.50 8.62
CA ARG A 139 29.36 -13.40 9.37
C ARG A 139 28.93 -12.03 8.85
N LEU A 140 28.83 -11.88 7.53
CA LEU A 140 28.40 -10.63 6.91
C LEU A 140 26.90 -10.38 7.14
N ALA A 141 26.08 -11.43 7.10
CA ALA A 141 24.65 -11.35 7.43
C ALA A 141 24.44 -10.86 8.87
N ASP A 142 25.24 -11.36 9.82
CA ASP A 142 25.22 -10.92 11.21
C ASP A 142 25.63 -9.45 11.38
N ILE A 143 26.57 -8.96 10.57
CA ILE A 143 26.97 -7.54 10.61
C ILE A 143 25.85 -6.65 10.03
N LEU A 144 25.23 -7.03 8.92
CA LEU A 144 24.27 -6.18 8.23
C LEU A 144 22.87 -6.20 8.86
N PHE A 145 22.40 -7.37 9.29
CA PHE A 145 20.97 -7.59 9.58
C PHE A 145 20.66 -7.97 11.03
N LYS A 146 21.66 -8.21 11.89
CA LYS A 146 21.41 -8.69 13.26
C LYS A 146 20.80 -7.63 14.18
N GLY A 147 19.96 -8.10 15.09
CA GLY A 147 19.44 -7.31 16.21
C GLY A 147 18.55 -6.16 15.77
N LYS A 148 18.91 -4.92 16.16
CA LYS A 148 18.14 -3.70 15.87
C LYS A 148 18.42 -3.12 14.48
N ARG A 149 19.46 -3.59 13.78
CA ARG A 149 19.85 -3.05 12.46
C ARG A 149 18.80 -3.34 11.38
N THR A 150 18.04 -4.43 11.51
CA THR A 150 16.88 -4.71 10.65
C THR A 150 15.87 -3.56 10.67
N TRP A 151 15.62 -2.97 11.85
CA TRP A 151 14.72 -1.81 11.99
C TRP A 151 15.26 -0.55 11.31
N LEU A 152 16.57 -0.36 11.24
CA LEU A 152 17.16 0.75 10.49
C LEU A 152 16.91 0.61 8.98
N TRP A 153 17.01 -0.60 8.42
CA TRP A 153 16.67 -0.84 7.02
C TRP A 153 15.21 -0.55 6.72
N PHE A 154 14.30 -0.88 7.63
CA PHE A 154 12.89 -0.50 7.50
C PHE A 154 12.67 1.00 7.55
N MET A 155 13.32 1.69 8.50
CA MET A 155 13.24 3.15 8.57
C MET A 155 13.77 3.81 7.30
N LEU A 156 14.82 3.25 6.69
CA LEU A 156 15.34 3.71 5.41
C LEU A 156 14.33 3.51 4.28
N THR A 157 13.70 2.33 4.20
CA THR A 157 12.65 2.05 3.21
C THR A 157 11.48 3.02 3.34
N ILE A 158 10.96 3.21 4.56
CA ILE A 158 9.85 4.14 4.81
C ILE A 158 10.25 5.57 4.43
N SER A 159 11.47 6.00 4.78
CA SER A 159 11.97 7.33 4.43
C SER A 159 12.06 7.52 2.92
N PHE A 160 12.58 6.52 2.20
CA PHE A 160 12.64 6.54 0.74
C PHE A 160 11.25 6.64 0.10
N VAL A 161 10.27 5.88 0.59
CA VAL A 161 8.88 5.94 0.12
C VAL A 161 8.27 7.30 0.40
N PHE A 162 8.47 7.86 1.60
CA PHE A 162 7.94 9.17 1.97
C PHE A 162 8.47 10.26 1.03
N VAL A 163 9.77 10.23 0.74
CA VAL A 163 10.41 11.13 -0.24
C VAL A 163 9.78 10.93 -1.63
N LYS A 164 9.66 9.68 -2.11
CA LYS A 164 9.02 9.37 -3.39
C LYS A 164 7.58 9.86 -3.48
N GLN A 165 6.76 9.63 -2.45
CA GLN A 165 5.36 10.11 -2.40
C GLN A 165 5.25 11.64 -2.37
N PHE A 166 6.29 12.32 -1.87
CA PHE A 166 6.39 13.77 -1.93
C PHE A 166 6.66 14.23 -3.38
N TYR A 167 7.66 13.65 -4.05
CA TYR A 167 8.07 14.05 -5.40
C TYR A 167 7.16 13.53 -6.53
N PHE A 168 6.48 12.39 -6.36
CA PHE A 168 5.63 11.78 -7.40
C PHE A 168 4.46 12.69 -7.83
N VAL A 169 4.01 13.59 -6.94
CA VAL A 169 2.92 14.54 -7.22
C VAL A 169 3.39 15.74 -8.06
N LYS A 170 4.70 15.94 -8.25
CA LYS A 170 5.24 17.12 -8.93
C LYS A 170 5.35 16.97 -10.47
N HIS A 171 5.14 15.76 -10.99
CA HIS A 171 5.37 15.42 -12.41
C HIS A 171 4.10 15.06 -13.20
N PHE A 172 2.92 15.27 -12.61
CA PHE A 172 1.61 15.26 -13.29
C PHE A 172 1.01 16.66 -13.21
#